data_AF-A0A1V4WAN4-F1
#
_entry.id   AF-A0A1V4WAN4-F1
#
_cell.length_a   1.000
_cell.length_b   1.000
_cell.length_c   1.000
_cell.angle_alpha   90.00
_cell.angle_beta   90.00
_cell.angle_gamma   90.00
#
_symmetry.space_group_name_H-M   'P 1'
#
loop_
_entity.id
_entity.type
_entity.pdbx_description
1 polymer ?
#
loop_
_entity_poly.entity_id
_entity_poly.type
_entity_poly.pdbx_seq_one_letter_code
_entity_poly.pdbx_strand_id
1 'polypeptide(L)' 'MNFNQAEKKVFKCDTCDGEPQCVRFCDMKAVDFVSPTKESLNRKRDAAYKFSEAKKLGATVQYEG' A
#
# COMPACT_ATOMS: atom_id res chain seq x y z
N MET A 1 -10.30 -5.60 0.05
CA MET A 1 -10.76 -5.01 1.33
C MET A 1 -12.23 -5.34 1.47
N ASN A 2 -12.70 -5.74 2.65
CA ASN A 2 -14.12 -5.98 2.90
C ASN A 2 -14.45 -5.66 4.38
N PHE A 3 -15.73 -5.60 4.74
CA PHE A 3 -16.20 -5.31 6.10
C PHE A 3 -16.68 -6.59 6.79
N ASN A 4 -16.11 -6.88 7.96
CA ASN A 4 -16.61 -7.94 8.83
C ASN A 4 -17.76 -7.37 9.67
N GLN A 5 -18.98 -7.85 9.40
CA GLN A 5 -20.18 -7.37 10.07
C GLN A 5 -20.24 -7.75 11.55
N ALA A 6 -19.72 -8.93 11.92
CA ALA A 6 -19.74 -9.40 13.31
C ALA A 6 -18.79 -8.57 14.19
N GLU A 7 -17.59 -8.29 13.69
CA GLU A 7 -16.59 -7.48 14.41
C GLU A 7 -16.76 -5.97 14.21
N LYS A 8 -17.62 -5.56 13.28
CA LYS A 8 -17.81 -4.18 12.83
C LYS A 8 -16.50 -3.51 12.41
N LYS A 9 -15.63 -4.25 11.71
CA LYS A 9 -14.30 -3.78 11.30
C LYS A 9 -14.06 -4.01 9.81
N VAL A 10 -13.38 -3.06 9.17
CA VAL A 10 -12.83 -3.23 7.83
C VAL A 10 -11.57 -4.11 7.92
N PHE A 11 -11.49 -5.13 7.08
CA PHE A 11 -10.32 -5.99 6.97
C PHE A 11 -9.74 -5.97 5.56
N LYS A 12 -8.44 -6.24 5.51
CA LYS A 12 -7.67 -6.40 4.27
C LYS A 12 -6.72 -7.57 4.44
N CYS A 13 -6.26 -8.12 3.31
CA CYS A 13 -5.16 -9.07 3.32
C CYS A 13 -3.95 -8.39 3.99
N ASP A 14 -3.42 -9.04 5.01
CA ASP A 14 -2.21 -8.67 5.75
C ASP A 14 -0.98 -9.41 5.25
N THR A 15 -1.13 -10.22 4.20
CA THR A 15 -0.07 -11.05 3.60
C THR A 15 0.35 -12.21 4.52
N CYS A 16 -0.54 -12.68 5.41
CA CYS A 16 -0.29 -13.85 6.26
C CYS A 16 1.07 -13.76 6.97
N ASP A 17 1.30 -12.64 7.66
CA ASP A 17 2.55 -12.34 8.38
C ASP A 17 3.84 -12.40 7.52
N GLY A 18 3.70 -12.20 6.21
CA GLY A 18 4.81 -12.24 5.24
C GLY A 18 4.92 -13.56 4.49
N GLU A 19 4.09 -14.55 4.81
CA GLU A 19 4.05 -15.85 4.14
C GLU A 19 2.69 -16.10 3.46
N PRO A 20 2.42 -15.45 2.31
CA PRO A 20 1.11 -15.49 1.68
C PRO A 20 0.74 -16.91 1.24
N GLN A 21 -0.26 -17.49 1.92
CA GLN A 21 -0.68 -18.85 1.66
C GLN A 21 -1.35 -19.00 0.28
N CYS A 22 -2.02 -17.96 -0.20
CA CYS A 22 -2.61 -17.94 -1.53
C CYS A 22 -1.59 -18.18 -2.66
N VAL A 23 -0.34 -17.73 -2.50
CA VAL A 23 0.75 -17.97 -3.46
C VAL A 23 1.19 -19.44 -3.43
N ARG A 24 1.20 -20.08 -2.25
CA ARG A 24 1.57 -21.49 -2.10
C ARG A 24 0.60 -22.44 -2.82
N PHE A 25 -0.68 -22.12 -2.81
CA PHE A 25 -1.73 -22.93 -3.45
C PHE A 25 -2.04 -22.53 -4.90
N CYS A 26 -1.36 -21.53 -5.45
CA CYS A 26 -1.60 -21.07 -6.81
C CYS A 26 -0.74 -21.85 -7.82
N ASP A 27 -1.21 -23.02 -8.23
CA ASP A 27 -0.50 -23.89 -9.18
C ASP A 27 -0.31 -23.21 -10.55
N MET A 28 -1.32 -22.47 -11.01
CA MET A 28 -1.29 -21.75 -12.28
C MET A 28 -0.39 -20.51 -12.29
N LYS A 29 0.21 -20.14 -11.15
CA LYS A 29 1.08 -18.96 -10.99
C LYS A 29 0.42 -17.64 -11.43
N ALA A 30 -0.84 -17.45 -11.08
CA ALA A 30 -1.52 -16.17 -11.27
C ALA A 30 -1.03 -15.08 -10.31
N VAL A 31 -0.44 -15.47 -9.17
CA VAL A 31 0.10 -14.57 -8.16
C VAL A 31 1.41 -15.11 -7.63
N ASP A 32 2.42 -14.24 -7.54
CA ASP A 32 3.73 -14.52 -6.96
C ASP A 32 4.05 -13.56 -5.81
N PHE A 33 4.81 -14.05 -4.83
CA PHE A 33 5.35 -13.22 -3.77
C PHE A 33 6.78 -12.81 -4.11
N VAL A 34 6.99 -11.52 -4.31
CA VAL A 34 8.32 -10.94 -4.56
C VAL A 34 8.73 -10.12 -3.35
N SER A 35 9.90 -10.41 -2.79
CA SER A 35 10.43 -9.62 -1.69
C SER A 35 10.60 -8.15 -2.13
N PRO A 36 10.15 -7.16 -1.33
CA PRO A 36 10.33 -5.77 -1.69
C PRO A 36 11.83 -5.45 -1.76
N THR A 37 12.35 -5.22 -2.96
CA THR A 37 13.73 -4.78 -3.15
C THR A 37 13.91 -3.38 -2.58
N LYS A 38 15.11 -3.04 -2.09
CA LYS A 38 15.42 -1.74 -1.45
C LYS A 38 15.00 -0.55 -2.34
N GLU A 39 15.08 -0.72 -3.65
CA GLU A 39 14.72 0.24 -4.68
C GLU A 39 13.22 0.55 -4.66
N SER A 40 12.36 -0.45 -4.39
CA SER A 40 10.91 -0.27 -4.29
C SER A 40 10.53 0.57 -3.06
N LEU A 41 11.28 0.44 -1.97
CA LEU A 41 11.11 1.26 -0.76
C LEU A 41 11.58 2.70 -1.01
N ASN A 42 12.71 2.88 -1.70
CA ASN A 42 13.21 4.21 -2.05
C ASN A 42 12.22 4.95 -2.95
N ARG A 43 11.68 4.32 -3.99
CA ARG A 43 10.65 4.93 -4.86
C ARG A 43 9.40 5.34 -4.08
N LYS A 44 8.95 4.52 -3.12
CA LYS A 44 7.80 4.86 -2.26
C LYS A 44 8.10 6.06 -1.37
N ARG A 45 9.31 6.17 -0.82
CA ARG A 45 9.75 7.34 -0.05
C ARG A 45 9.81 8.59 -0.91
N ASP A 46 10.39 8.51 -2.10
CA ASP A 46 10.50 9.65 -3.02
C ASP A 46 9.11 10.13 -3.47
N ALA A 47 8.20 9.20 -3.77
CA ALA A 47 6.82 9.53 -4.10
C ALA A 47 6.14 10.23 -2.91
N ALA A 48 6.27 9.69 -1.69
CA ALA A 48 5.71 10.31 -0.49
C ALA A 48 6.27 11.71 -0.23
N TYR A 49 7.57 11.93 -0.47
CA TYR A 49 8.21 13.24 -0.36
C TYR A 49 7.60 14.24 -1.35
N LYS A 50 7.50 13.86 -2.63
CA LYS A 50 6.88 14.70 -3.68
C LYS A 50 5.42 15.03 -3.36
N PHE A 51 4.64 14.06 -2.89
CA PHE A 51 3.25 14.32 -2.47
C PHE A 51 3.17 15.27 -1.27
N SER A 52 4.07 15.13 -0.28
CA SER A 52 4.14 16.05 0.86
C SER A 52 4.49 17.48 0.42
N GLU A 53 5.46 17.63 -0.48
CA GLU A 53 5.87 18.93 -1.01
C GLU A 53 4.74 19.58 -1.81
N ALA A 54 4.10 18.83 -2.70
CA ALA A 54 2.95 19.29 -3.47
C ALA A 54 1.78 19.70 -2.57
N LYS A 55 1.53 18.98 -1.46
CA LYS A 55 0.50 19.36 -0.49
C LYS A 55 0.82 20.69 0.21
N LYS A 56 2.08 20.96 0.54
CA LYS A 56 2.51 22.23 1.14
C LYS A 56 2.31 23.39 0.17
N LEU A 57 2.72 23.21 -1.09
CA LEU A 57 2.51 24.19 -2.17
C LEU A 57 1.01 24.43 -2.44
N GLY A 58 0.20 23.38 -2.46
CA GLY A 58 -1.25 23.51 -2.60
C GLY A 58 -1.90 24.25 -1.43
N ALA A 59 -1.41 24.04 -0.20
CA ALA A 59 -1.90 24.75 0.98
C ALA A 59 -1.53 26.24 1.00
N THR A 60 -0.38 26.62 0.43
CA THR A 60 0.01 28.04 0.32
C THR A 60 -0.79 28.77 -0.76
N VAL A 61 -1.13 28.11 -1.88
CA VAL A 61 -1.92 28.69 -2.97
C VAL A 61 -3.38 28.96 -2.57
N GLN A 62 -3.96 28.20 -1.63
CA GLN A 62 -5.35 28.40 -1.18
C GLN A 62 -5.56 29.62 -0.24
N TYR A 63 -4.50 30.28 0.21
CA TYR A 63 -4.58 31.45 1.10
C TYR A 63 -4.50 32.80 0.35
N GLU A 64 -4.16 32.80 -0.94
CA GLU A 64 -4.02 34.01 -1.77
C GLU A 64 -5.20 34.24 -2.73
N GLY A 65 -6.32 33.51 -2.57
CA GLY A 65 -7.52 33.60 -3.40
C GLY A 65 -8.74 34.12 -2.66
#